data_AF-A0A5B6W8K9-F1
#
_entry.id   AF-A0A5B6W8K9-F1
#
_cell.length_a   1.000
_cell.length_b   1.000
_cell.length_c   1.000
_cell.angle_alpha   90.00
_cell.angle_beta   90.00
_cell.angle_gamma   90.00
#
_symmetry.space_group_name_H-M   'P 1'
#
loop_
_entity.id
_entity.type
_entity.pdbx_description
1 polymer ?
#
loop_
_entity_poly.entity_id
_entity_poly.type
_entity_poly.pdbx_seq_one_letter_code
_entity_poly.pdbx_strand_id
1 'polypeptide(L)'
;MFVKILQLVHYRSGGLCLNPNLYESGKVCLSLLNTWAGSETEVWNSGKSTILQVLLSLQALVLNEKPYFNEAGYDKQLGRAEGETNSVSYNENAFLVTCQSMLYILRNPPKHFEALIKEHFSRRAKTILSACNAYMEGAPVGFALECGKNGHNVNLKESSTGFKIMLAKLFPKLVDAFSDQGTNCSEFRGVEK
;
A
#
# COMPACT_ATOMS: atom_id res chain seq x y z
N MET A 1 32.75 22.97 10.34
CA MET A 1 31.42 22.63 10.90
C MET A 1 30.59 22.02 9.78
N PHE A 2 30.50 20.69 9.71
CA PHE A 2 29.64 20.04 8.71
C PHE A 2 28.20 20.13 9.21
N VAL A 3 27.39 20.97 8.56
CA VAL A 3 25.95 20.99 8.79
C VAL A 3 25.41 19.68 8.20
N LYS A 4 25.08 18.72 9.06
CA LYS A 4 24.40 17.49 8.66
C LYS A 4 22.98 17.88 8.27
N ILE A 5 22.75 18.20 6.99
CA ILE A 5 21.41 18.41 6.46
C ILE A 5 20.70 17.05 6.56
N LEU A 6 19.78 16.93 7.51
CA LEU A 6 18.93 15.75 7.61
C LEU A 6 17.90 15.85 6.48
N GLN A 7 17.94 14.92 5.53
CA GLN A 7 16.94 14.86 4.48
C GLN A 7 15.59 14.49 5.13
N LEU A 8 14.70 15.47 5.27
CA LEU A 8 13.39 15.25 5.86
C LEU A 8 12.45 14.69 4.79
N VAL A 9 12.19 13.39 4.85
CA VAL A 9 11.11 12.75 4.09
C VAL A 9 9.88 12.68 4.96
N HIS A 10 8.73 13.08 4.41
CA HIS A 10 7.46 13.07 5.13
C HIS A 10 6.41 12.33 4.30
N TYR A 11 5.85 11.26 4.87
CA TYR A 11 4.75 10.51 4.28
C TYR A 11 3.43 11.25 4.51
N ARG A 12 2.69 11.54 3.44
CA ARG A 12 1.36 12.16 3.53
C ARG A 12 0.32 11.10 3.89
N SER A 13 0.34 10.66 5.14
CA SER A 13 -0.47 9.57 5.67
C SER A 13 -1.98 9.80 5.62
N GLY A 14 -2.42 11.06 5.70
CA GLY A 14 -3.84 11.39 5.91
C GLY A 14 -4.38 10.90 7.27
N GLY A 15 -3.50 10.65 8.24
CA GLY A 15 -3.84 10.05 9.53
C GLY A 15 -4.01 8.53 9.49
N LEU A 16 -3.55 7.87 8.42
CA LEU A 16 -3.65 6.42 8.24
C LEU A 16 -2.30 5.72 8.46
N CYS A 17 -2.34 4.52 9.02
CA CYS A 17 -1.16 3.65 9.22
C CYS A 17 -1.19 2.51 8.20
N LEU A 18 -0.38 2.62 7.14
CA LEU A 18 -0.34 1.62 6.06
C LEU A 18 0.71 0.52 6.29
N ASN A 19 1.81 0.86 6.97
CA ASN A 19 2.96 -0.01 7.14
C ASN A 19 3.65 0.32 8.47
N PRO A 20 4.30 -0.64 9.16
CA PRO A 20 5.02 -0.36 10.42
C PRO A 20 6.09 0.72 10.29
N ASN A 21 6.64 0.93 9.09
CA ASN A 21 7.62 1.98 8.81
C ASN A 21 7.00 3.30 8.30
N LEU A 22 5.68 3.38 8.13
CA LEU A 22 4.94 4.57 7.66
C LEU A 22 3.91 5.00 8.70
N TYR A 23 4.30 5.95 9.53
CA TYR A 23 3.52 6.35 10.70
C TYR A 23 2.38 7.29 10.30
N GLU A 24 1.31 7.31 11.10
CA GLU A 24 0.19 8.25 10.97
C GLU A 24 0.65 9.71 11.05
N SER A 25 1.72 9.99 11.79
CA SER A 25 2.34 11.32 11.87
C SER A 25 3.10 11.74 10.62
N GLY A 26 3.24 10.83 9.64
CA GLY A 26 4.03 11.01 8.43
C GLY A 26 5.52 10.74 8.61
N LYS A 27 5.96 10.29 9.79
CA LYS A 27 7.33 9.80 9.97
C LYS A 27 7.56 8.53 9.14
N VAL A 28 8.70 8.49 8.46
CA VAL A 28 9.17 7.33 7.69
C VAL A 28 10.36 6.71 8.41
N CYS A 29 10.32 5.41 8.69
CA CYS A 29 11.44 4.66 9.27
C CYS A 29 12.28 4.02 8.16
N LEU A 30 13.50 4.53 7.98
CA LEU A 30 14.48 3.99 7.06
C LEU A 30 15.89 4.34 7.54
N SER A 31 16.82 3.40 7.49
CA SER A 31 18.21 3.61 7.91
C SER A 31 18.89 4.73 7.11
N LEU A 32 18.63 4.79 5.79
CA LEU A 32 19.05 5.88 4.91
C LEU A 32 18.50 7.27 5.31
N LEU A 33 17.46 7.33 6.14
CA LEU A 33 16.90 8.58 6.66
C LEU A 33 17.34 8.85 8.11
N ASN A 34 18.19 7.99 8.67
CA ASN A 34 18.60 8.00 10.08
C ASN A 34 17.41 7.91 11.06
N THR A 35 16.30 7.30 10.63
CA THR A 35 15.10 7.10 11.45
C THR A 35 14.89 5.64 11.85
N TRP A 36 15.80 4.76 11.42
CA TRP A 36 15.86 3.34 11.79
C TRP A 36 17.31 2.90 11.96
N ALA A 37 17.53 1.81 12.70
CA ALA A 37 18.86 1.25 12.87
C ALA A 37 19.39 0.69 11.53
N GLY A 38 20.70 0.81 11.32
CA GLY A 38 21.41 0.27 10.16
C GLY A 38 22.91 0.32 10.38
N SER A 39 23.65 -0.50 9.64
CA SER A 39 25.11 -0.47 9.57
C SER A 39 25.62 0.79 8.87
N GLU A 40 26.93 1.06 8.98
CA GLU A 40 27.55 2.26 8.40
C GLU A 40 27.31 2.41 6.88
N THR A 41 27.15 1.30 6.18
CA THR A 41 26.86 1.27 4.74
C THR A 41 25.39 1.46 4.40
N GLU A 42 24.49 1.31 5.37
CA GLU A 42 23.03 1.41 5.20
C GLU A 42 22.48 2.78 5.62
N VAL A 43 23.26 3.56 6.38
CA VAL A 43 22.89 4.93 6.78
C VAL A 43 23.28 5.96 5.72
N TRP A 44 22.67 7.14 5.78
CA TRP A 44 22.92 8.22 4.82
C TRP A 44 24.41 8.61 4.75
N ASN A 45 24.96 8.60 3.53
CA ASN A 45 26.28 9.10 3.21
C ASN A 45 26.18 10.23 2.19
N SER A 46 26.57 11.45 2.56
CA SER A 46 26.48 12.63 1.69
C SER A 46 27.25 12.54 0.38
N GLY A 47 28.27 11.68 0.30
CA GLY A 47 29.09 11.51 -0.91
C GLY A 47 28.66 10.35 -1.81
N LYS A 48 27.69 9.53 -1.36
CA LYS A 48 27.29 8.29 -2.08
C LYS A 48 25.78 8.08 -2.16
N SER A 49 25.03 8.55 -1.17
CA SER A 49 23.59 8.37 -1.08
C SER A 49 22.84 9.31 -2.02
N THR A 50 21.75 8.82 -2.57
CA THR A 50 20.91 9.53 -3.55
C THR A 50 19.44 9.44 -3.19
N ILE A 51 18.63 10.38 -3.68
CA ILE A 51 17.17 10.31 -3.56
C ILE A 51 16.64 9.04 -4.23
N LEU A 52 17.25 8.61 -5.34
CA LEU A 52 16.87 7.37 -6.01
C LEU A 52 17.03 6.15 -5.09
N GLN A 53 18.11 6.05 -4.32
CA GLN A 53 18.27 4.97 -3.34
C GLN A 53 17.18 5.01 -2.27
N VAL A 54 16.80 6.20 -1.78
CA VAL A 54 15.68 6.32 -0.83
C VAL A 54 14.38 5.79 -1.45
N LEU A 55 14.07 6.17 -2.70
CA LEU A 55 12.86 5.71 -3.40
C LEU A 55 12.88 4.19 -3.64
N LEU A 56 14.04 3.63 -4.04
CA LEU A 56 14.21 2.19 -4.23
C LEU A 56 14.07 1.43 -2.91
N SER A 57 14.65 1.94 -1.83
CA SER A 57 14.50 1.33 -0.50
C SER A 57 13.05 1.37 -0.01
N LEU A 58 12.31 2.46 -0.25
CA LEU A 58 10.88 2.51 0.05
C LEU A 58 10.10 1.45 -0.74
N GLN A 59 10.37 1.29 -2.04
CA GLN A 59 9.71 0.28 -2.86
C GLN A 59 10.07 -1.15 -2.44
N ALA A 60 11.34 -1.43 -2.17
CA ALA A 60 11.82 -2.78 -1.91
C ALA A 60 11.59 -3.24 -0.47
N LEU A 61 11.80 -2.36 0.51
CA LEU A 61 11.80 -2.72 1.93
C LEU A 61 10.49 -2.34 2.63
N VAL A 62 9.86 -1.24 2.23
CA VAL A 62 8.64 -0.75 2.92
C VAL A 62 7.38 -1.23 2.22
N LEU A 63 7.23 -1.00 0.92
CA LEU A 63 6.03 -1.34 0.14
C LEU A 63 6.10 -2.77 -0.45
N ASN A 64 6.46 -3.74 0.38
CA ASN A 64 6.64 -5.14 -0.04
C ASN A 64 5.35 -5.98 0.12
N GLU A 65 5.42 -7.27 -0.26
CA GLU A 65 4.28 -8.21 -0.27
C GLU A 65 3.75 -8.59 1.12
N LYS A 66 4.61 -8.59 2.14
CA LYS A 66 4.28 -9.02 3.52
C LYS A 66 4.70 -7.96 4.56
N PRO A 67 4.11 -6.76 4.52
CA PRO A 67 4.47 -5.63 5.38
C PRO A 67 4.31 -5.88 6.89
N TYR A 68 3.57 -6.91 7.30
CA TYR A 68 3.49 -7.35 8.70
C TYR A 68 4.88 -7.62 9.31
N PHE A 69 5.80 -8.22 8.53
CA PHE A 69 7.13 -8.57 9.02
C PHE A 69 8.09 -7.38 9.06
N ASN A 70 7.69 -6.20 8.59
CA ASN A 70 8.47 -4.98 8.76
C ASN A 70 8.50 -4.47 10.21
N GLU A 71 7.63 -5.02 11.07
CA GLU A 71 7.62 -4.72 12.49
C GLU A 71 8.85 -5.32 13.19
N ALA A 72 9.45 -4.55 14.10
CA ALA A 72 10.67 -4.96 14.76
C ALA A 72 10.46 -6.27 15.55
N GLY A 73 11.29 -7.27 15.23
CA GLY A 73 11.26 -8.57 15.91
C GLY A 73 10.26 -9.57 15.34
N TYR A 74 9.48 -9.20 14.32
CA TYR A 74 8.53 -10.12 13.69
C TYR A 74 9.20 -11.03 12.65
N ASP A 75 10.43 -10.74 12.22
CA ASP A 75 11.22 -11.59 11.30
C ASP A 75 11.28 -13.06 11.76
N LYS A 76 11.34 -13.28 13.08
CA LYS A 76 11.39 -14.63 13.67
C LYS A 76 10.11 -15.44 13.47
N GLN A 77 9.01 -14.77 13.12
CA GLN A 77 7.71 -15.37 12.85
C GLN A 77 7.52 -15.73 11.37
N LEU A 78 8.42 -15.29 10.48
CA LEU A 78 8.36 -15.61 9.06
C LEU A 78 8.37 -17.14 8.86
N GLY A 79 7.46 -17.64 8.02
CA GLY A 79 7.29 -19.08 7.79
C GLY A 79 6.60 -19.86 8.93
N ARG A 80 6.31 -19.24 10.07
CA ARG A 80 5.47 -19.86 11.12
C ARG A 80 4.00 -19.69 10.76
N ALA A 81 3.20 -20.73 11.00
CA ALA A 81 1.76 -20.72 10.65
C ALA A 81 0.99 -19.52 11.24
N GLU A 82 1.30 -19.13 12.49
CA GLU A 82 0.72 -17.95 13.14
C GLU A 82 1.16 -16.65 12.46
N GLY A 83 2.46 -16.48 12.22
CA GLY A 83 3.01 -15.29 11.55
C GLY A 83 2.45 -15.10 10.14
N GLU A 84 2.34 -16.19 9.37
CA GLU A 84 1.73 -16.16 8.04
C GLU A 84 0.24 -15.81 8.11
N THR A 85 -0.50 -16.32 9.09
CA THR A 85 -1.92 -15.98 9.29
C THR A 85 -2.10 -14.50 9.65
N ASN A 86 -1.22 -13.96 10.50
CA ASN A 86 -1.23 -12.55 10.86
C ASN A 86 -0.85 -11.66 9.67
N SER A 87 0.12 -12.09 8.86
CA SER A 87 0.49 -11.38 7.63
C SER A 87 -0.67 -11.27 6.63
N VAL A 88 -1.47 -12.32 6.47
CA VAL A 88 -2.68 -12.27 5.61
C VAL A 88 -3.68 -11.25 6.15
N SER A 89 -3.97 -11.28 7.45
CA SER A 89 -4.88 -10.33 8.09
C SER A 89 -4.37 -8.89 7.99
N TYR A 90 -3.06 -8.69 8.08
CA TYR A 90 -2.42 -7.38 7.89
C TYR A 90 -2.60 -6.89 6.45
N ASN A 91 -2.41 -7.75 5.45
CA ASN A 91 -2.57 -7.39 4.04
C ASN A 91 -4.02 -6.97 3.71
N GLU A 92 -5.01 -7.65 4.27
CA GLU A 92 -6.42 -7.24 4.18
C GLU A 92 -6.63 -5.82 4.71
N ASN A 93 -6.14 -5.53 5.92
CA ASN A 93 -6.24 -4.19 6.49
C ASN A 93 -5.46 -3.14 5.69
N ALA A 94 -4.23 -3.45 5.27
CA ALA A 94 -3.41 -2.57 4.45
C ALA A 94 -4.09 -2.23 3.12
N PHE A 95 -4.81 -3.18 2.51
CA PHE A 95 -5.61 -2.92 1.31
C PHE A 95 -6.79 -1.98 1.58
N LEU A 96 -7.51 -2.15 2.69
CA LEU A 96 -8.57 -1.21 3.10
C LEU A 96 -8.01 0.21 3.32
N VAL A 97 -6.88 0.32 4.00
CA VAL A 97 -6.17 1.59 4.22
C VAL A 97 -5.69 2.19 2.91
N THR A 98 -5.25 1.37 1.96
CA THR A 98 -4.89 1.82 0.60
C THR A 98 -6.11 2.41 -0.12
N CYS A 99 -7.27 1.76 -0.02
CA CYS A 99 -8.53 2.28 -0.56
C CYS A 99 -8.91 3.64 0.03
N GLN A 100 -8.80 3.79 1.35
CA GLN A 100 -9.03 5.07 2.03
C GLN A 100 -8.01 6.15 1.61
N SER A 101 -6.74 5.76 1.44
CA SER A 101 -5.67 6.66 0.98
C SER A 101 -5.92 7.14 -0.45
N MET A 102 -6.42 6.28 -1.34
CA MET A 102 -6.83 6.67 -2.69
C MET A 102 -7.94 7.72 -2.66
N LEU A 103 -9.00 7.50 -1.85
CA LEU A 103 -10.07 8.48 -1.66
C LEU A 103 -9.55 9.82 -1.12
N TYR A 104 -8.62 9.78 -0.15
CA TYR A 104 -8.01 10.98 0.40
C TYR A 104 -7.22 11.77 -0.64
N ILE A 105 -6.37 11.09 -1.43
CA ILE A 105 -5.53 11.71 -2.46
C ILE A 105 -6.38 12.27 -3.60
N LEU A 106 -7.45 11.58 -4.00
CA LEU A 106 -8.37 12.06 -5.02
C LEU A 106 -9.14 13.32 -4.58
N ARG A 107 -9.50 13.39 -3.29
CA ARG A 107 -10.19 14.56 -2.73
C ARG A 107 -9.25 15.76 -2.54
N ASN A 108 -8.02 15.50 -2.10
CA ASN A 108 -7.04 16.52 -1.74
C ASN A 108 -5.67 16.22 -2.38
N PRO A 109 -5.54 16.32 -3.71
CA PRO A 109 -4.29 16.01 -4.38
C PRO A 109 -3.16 16.95 -3.89
N PRO A 110 -1.94 16.44 -3.68
CA PRO A 110 -0.77 17.27 -3.43
C PRO A 110 -0.57 18.30 -4.54
N LYS A 111 -0.24 19.53 -4.14
CA LYS A 111 0.12 20.60 -5.07
C LYS A 111 1.19 20.11 -6.05
N HIS A 112 0.97 20.39 -7.33
CA HIS A 112 1.85 20.02 -8.45
C HIS A 112 1.82 18.53 -8.84
N PHE A 113 0.98 17.71 -8.20
CA PHE A 113 0.79 16.29 -8.54
C PHE A 113 -0.61 15.99 -9.08
N GLU A 114 -1.47 16.99 -9.24
CA GLU A 114 -2.88 16.82 -9.65
C GLU A 114 -2.99 16.09 -10.99
N ALA A 115 -2.19 16.51 -11.98
CA ALA A 115 -2.17 15.89 -13.30
C ALA A 115 -1.68 14.43 -13.25
N LEU A 116 -0.63 14.15 -12.47
CA LEU A 116 -0.09 12.81 -12.30
C LEU A 116 -1.12 11.87 -11.65
N ILE A 117 -1.81 12.36 -10.61
CA ILE A 117 -2.85 11.61 -9.90
C ILE A 117 -4.01 11.29 -10.83
N LYS A 118 -4.49 12.28 -11.60
CA LYS A 118 -5.55 12.09 -12.58
C LYS A 118 -5.15 11.08 -13.65
N GLU A 119 -3.95 11.20 -14.23
CA GLU A 119 -3.43 10.27 -15.21
C GLU A 119 -3.30 8.85 -14.64
N HIS A 120 -2.76 8.70 -13.44
CA HIS A 120 -2.60 7.40 -12.78
C HIS A 120 -3.95 6.71 -12.59
N PHE A 121 -4.91 7.40 -11.96
CA PHE A 121 -6.20 6.79 -11.66
C PHE A 121 -7.07 6.58 -12.90
N SER A 122 -6.99 7.43 -13.93
CA SER A 122 -7.69 7.17 -15.20
C SER A 122 -7.22 5.86 -15.86
N ARG A 123 -5.95 5.49 -15.72
CA ARG A 123 -5.39 4.23 -16.24
C ARG A 123 -5.65 3.03 -15.34
N ARG A 124 -5.69 3.22 -14.02
CA ARG A 124 -5.68 2.13 -13.03
C ARG A 124 -7.03 1.87 -12.38
N ALA A 125 -7.99 2.80 -12.44
CA ALA A 125 -9.27 2.70 -11.75
C ALA A 125 -10.01 1.38 -12.05
N LYS A 126 -10.13 0.99 -13.32
CA LYS A 126 -10.77 -0.28 -13.70
C LYS A 126 -10.07 -1.49 -13.07
N THR A 127 -8.74 -1.55 -13.15
CA THR A 127 -7.94 -2.63 -12.54
C THR A 127 -8.12 -2.67 -11.02
N ILE A 128 -8.16 -1.50 -10.36
CA ILE A 128 -8.39 -1.39 -8.91
C ILE A 128 -9.78 -1.91 -8.55
N LEU A 129 -10.82 -1.49 -9.27
CA LEU A 129 -12.20 -1.92 -9.03
C LEU A 129 -12.37 -3.43 -9.30
N SER A 130 -11.77 -3.96 -10.36
CA SER A 130 -11.76 -5.40 -10.62
C SER A 130 -11.07 -6.20 -9.50
N ALA A 131 -9.95 -5.70 -8.97
CA ALA A 131 -9.30 -6.32 -7.82
C ALA A 131 -10.19 -6.28 -6.57
N CYS A 132 -10.88 -5.16 -6.32
CA CYS A 132 -11.83 -5.06 -5.21
C CYS A 132 -12.97 -6.08 -5.34
N ASN A 133 -13.54 -6.25 -6.53
CA ASN A 133 -14.57 -7.26 -6.79
C ASN A 133 -14.05 -8.67 -6.51
N ALA A 134 -12.89 -9.04 -7.07
CA ALA A 134 -12.30 -10.36 -6.84
C ALA A 134 -12.07 -10.62 -5.33
N TYR A 135 -11.62 -9.61 -4.59
CA TYR A 135 -11.40 -9.72 -3.14
C TYR A 135 -12.70 -9.82 -2.34
N MET A 136 -13.76 -9.11 -2.75
CA MET A 136 -15.10 -9.27 -2.18
C MET A 136 -15.70 -10.65 -2.47
N GLU A 137 -15.39 -11.24 -3.62
CA GLU A 137 -15.78 -12.61 -4.00
C GLU A 137 -14.96 -13.70 -3.29
N GLY A 138 -13.91 -13.33 -2.57
CA GLY A 138 -13.15 -14.24 -1.70
C GLY A 138 -11.70 -14.51 -2.14
N ALA A 139 -11.26 -13.99 -3.28
CA ALA A 139 -9.84 -14.08 -3.67
C ALA A 139 -8.97 -13.38 -2.61
N PRO A 140 -7.77 -13.91 -2.30
CA PRO A 140 -6.90 -13.28 -1.32
C PRO A 140 -6.26 -12.01 -1.90
N VAL A 141 -5.95 -11.06 -1.02
CA VAL A 141 -5.25 -9.82 -1.40
C VAL A 141 -3.91 -10.16 -2.05
N GLY A 142 -3.64 -9.56 -3.21
CA GLY A 142 -2.48 -9.85 -4.06
C GLY A 142 -2.77 -10.76 -5.27
N PHE A 143 -3.78 -11.63 -5.20
CA PHE A 143 -4.05 -12.66 -6.22
C PHE A 143 -4.43 -12.10 -7.60
N ALA A 144 -5.21 -11.03 -7.65
CA ALA A 144 -5.69 -10.43 -8.90
C ALA A 144 -4.58 -9.95 -9.86
N LEU A 145 -3.33 -9.80 -9.37
CA LEU A 145 -2.16 -9.44 -10.18
C LEU A 145 -1.47 -10.66 -10.81
N GLU A 146 -1.71 -11.87 -10.29
CA GLU A 146 -0.98 -13.09 -10.64
C GLU A 146 -1.64 -13.93 -11.73
N CYS A 147 -2.87 -13.61 -12.16
CA CYS A 147 -3.55 -14.31 -13.27
C CYS A 147 -2.80 -14.26 -14.62
N GLY A 148 -1.66 -13.56 -14.71
CA GLY A 148 -0.75 -13.60 -15.86
C GLY A 148 0.37 -14.64 -15.79
N LYS A 149 0.64 -15.29 -14.65
CA LYS A 149 1.79 -16.21 -14.50
C LYS A 149 1.45 -17.40 -13.57
N ASN A 150 1.26 -18.55 -14.21
CA ASN A 150 1.23 -19.92 -13.65
C ASN A 150 0.10 -20.26 -12.68
N GLY A 151 -0.84 -21.08 -13.17
CA GLY A 151 -1.88 -21.74 -12.38
C GLY A 151 -1.31 -22.81 -11.44
N HIS A 152 -0.79 -22.39 -10.30
CA HIS A 152 -0.64 -23.27 -9.14
C HIS A 152 -1.89 -23.13 -8.26
N ASN A 153 -2.63 -24.24 -8.12
CA ASN A 153 -3.67 -24.41 -7.09
C ASN A 153 -2.98 -24.44 -5.72
N VAL A 154 -2.62 -23.27 -5.22
CA VAL A 154 -2.31 -23.10 -3.80
C VAL A 154 -3.66 -23.05 -3.10
N ASN A 155 -3.84 -23.82 -2.03
CA ASN A 155 -5.03 -23.82 -1.19
C ASN A 155 -5.10 -22.47 -0.46
N LEU A 156 -5.47 -21.43 -1.19
CA LEU A 156 -5.46 -20.06 -0.74
C LEU A 156 -6.62 -19.88 0.23
N LYS A 157 -6.28 -19.53 1.47
CA LYS A 157 -7.26 -19.20 2.50
C LYS A 157 -8.08 -18.02 1.99
N GLU A 158 -9.39 -18.21 1.91
CA GLU A 158 -10.30 -17.14 1.50
C GLU A 158 -10.12 -15.90 2.37
N SER A 159 -10.33 -14.73 1.77
CA SER A 159 -10.36 -13.46 2.48
C SER A 159 -11.35 -13.48 3.65
N SER A 160 -11.04 -12.79 4.74
CA SER A 160 -11.88 -12.78 5.94
C SER A 160 -13.23 -12.08 5.70
N THR A 161 -14.28 -12.54 6.38
CA THR A 161 -15.63 -11.94 6.27
C THR A 161 -15.64 -10.46 6.66
N GLY A 162 -14.90 -10.09 7.70
CA GLY A 162 -14.79 -8.70 8.17
C GLY A 162 -14.20 -7.79 7.10
N PHE A 163 -13.13 -8.24 6.44
CA PHE A 163 -12.53 -7.52 5.33
C PHE A 163 -13.50 -7.36 4.15
N LYS A 164 -14.18 -8.43 3.71
CA LYS A 164 -15.18 -8.37 2.62
C LYS A 164 -16.26 -7.31 2.90
N ILE A 165 -16.79 -7.28 4.12
CA ILE A 165 -17.81 -6.31 4.55
C ILE A 165 -17.27 -4.87 4.52
N MET A 166 -16.07 -4.65 5.02
CA MET A 166 -15.47 -3.31 5.03
C MET A 166 -15.14 -2.82 3.61
N LEU A 167 -14.64 -3.71 2.75
CA LEU A 167 -14.37 -3.40 1.35
C LEU A 167 -15.65 -3.08 0.59
N ALA A 168 -16.73 -3.84 0.80
CA ALA A 168 -18.05 -3.54 0.21
C ALA A 168 -18.58 -2.15 0.58
N LYS A 169 -18.27 -1.65 1.79
CA LYS A 169 -18.61 -0.27 2.21
C LYS A 169 -17.75 0.81 1.55
N LEU A 170 -16.51 0.49 1.18
CA LEU A 170 -15.59 1.41 0.50
C LEU A 170 -15.77 1.40 -1.01
N PHE A 171 -16.18 0.27 -1.58
CA PHE A 171 -16.30 0.05 -3.01
C PHE A 171 -17.14 1.12 -3.76
N PRO A 172 -18.39 1.42 -3.36
CA PRO A 172 -19.18 2.44 -4.07
C PRO A 172 -18.52 3.82 -4.01
N LYS A 173 -17.85 4.16 -2.90
CA LYS A 173 -17.12 5.42 -2.75
C LYS A 173 -15.94 5.52 -3.74
N LEU A 174 -15.26 4.41 -4.00
CA LEU A 174 -14.19 4.35 -5.00
C LEU A 174 -14.75 4.50 -6.41
N VAL A 175 -15.86 3.82 -6.72
CA VAL A 175 -16.53 3.93 -8.03
C VAL A 175 -16.93 5.37 -8.31
N ASP A 176 -17.55 6.06 -7.35
CA ASP A 176 -17.93 7.46 -7.48
C ASP A 176 -16.70 8.36 -7.63
N ALA A 177 -15.71 8.21 -6.74
CA ALA A 177 -14.49 9.02 -6.80
C ALA A 177 -13.71 8.86 -8.12
N PHE A 178 -13.65 7.66 -8.70
CA PHE A 178 -13.02 7.45 -10.01
C PHE A 178 -13.88 7.97 -11.17
N SER A 179 -15.21 7.90 -11.05
CA SER A 179 -16.14 8.47 -12.02
C SER A 179 -16.00 10.00 -12.09
N ASP A 180 -15.90 10.66 -10.94
CA ASP A 180 -15.74 12.11 -10.84
C ASP A 180 -14.43 12.61 -11.47
N GLN A 181 -13.41 11.75 -11.56
CA GLN A 181 -12.15 12.06 -12.25
C GLN A 181 -12.21 11.88 -13.78
N GLY A 182 -13.37 11.47 -14.30
CA GLY A 182 -13.61 11.25 -15.73
C GLY A 182 -13.38 9.83 -16.21
N THR A 183 -13.25 8.85 -15.31
CA THR A 183 -13.14 7.43 -15.70
C THR A 183 -14.54 6.84 -15.88
N ASN A 184 -14.79 6.17 -17.01
CA ASN A 184 -16.04 5.42 -17.16
C ASN A 184 -15.99 4.13 -16.32
N CYS A 185 -16.68 4.15 -15.19
CA CYS A 185 -16.83 3.03 -14.24
C CYS A 185 -18.27 2.48 -14.17
N SER A 186 -19.10 2.70 -15.20
CA SER A 186 -20.53 2.32 -15.17
C SER A 186 -20.75 0.82 -14.94
N GLU A 187 -19.85 -0.03 -15.42
CA GLU A 187 -19.87 -1.49 -15.24
C GLU A 187 -19.77 -1.93 -13.76
N PHE A 188 -19.31 -1.05 -12.87
CA PHE A 188 -19.13 -1.35 -11.45
C PHE A 188 -20.26 -0.81 -10.55
N ARG A 189 -21.21 -0.04 -11.09
CA ARG A 189 -22.33 0.55 -10.32
C ARG A 189 -23.46 -0.43 -9.97
N GLY A 190 -23.35 -1.71 -10.38
CA GLY A 190 -24.41 -2.71 -10.25
C GLY A 190 -24.19 -3.81 -9.20
N VAL A 191 -23.16 -3.71 -8.35
CA VAL A 191 -22.82 -4.74 -7.34
C VAL A 191 -23.58 -4.51 -6.01
N GLU A 192 -24.87 -4.18 -6.09
CA GLU A 192 -25.80 -4.27 -4.96
C GLU A 192 -26.74 -5.47 -5.22
N LYS A 193 -26.40 -6.62 -4.63
CA LYS A 193 -27.33 -7.73 -4.43
C LYS A 193 -27.17 -8.25 -3.02
#